data_AF-A0A958GZQ0-F1
#
_entry.id   AF-A0A958GZQ0-F1
#
_cell.length_a   1.000
_cell.length_b   1.000
_cell.length_c   1.000
_cell.angle_alpha   90.00
_cell.angle_beta   90.00
_cell.angle_gamma   90.00
#
_symmetry.space_group_name_H-M   'P 1'
#
loop_
_entity.id
_entity.type
_entity.pdbx_description
1 polymer ?
#
loop_
_entity_poly.entity_id
_entity_poly.type
_entity_poly.pdbx_seq_one_letter_code
_entity_poly.pdbx_strand_id
1 'polypeptide(L)'
;MSEQRKADHIRINLEEDVNFRALTTGLENYHFLHQALPELNWAEVDPSITFLGKTLQAPLLISSMTGGTEQAAQINRTLAAAAEARGIAMGVGSQRPALEDSSLAASFKVRAQAPTTVLLANLGAVQLNYGYGLDHCCRAVDMIEADALILHFNVLQE
;
A
#
# COMPACT_ATOMS: atom_id res chain seq x y z
N MET A 1 12.41 20.37 -1.17
CA MET A 1 12.07 19.82 0.17
C MET A 1 11.30 18.49 0.11
N SER A 2 10.31 18.30 -0.78
CA SER A 2 9.49 17.06 -0.82
C SER A 2 10.28 15.80 -1.23
N GLU A 3 11.13 15.87 -2.25
CA GLU A 3 11.86 14.69 -2.78
C GLU A 3 12.87 14.11 -1.78
N GLN A 4 13.68 14.99 -1.15
CA GLN A 4 14.67 14.58 -0.15
C GLN A 4 14.01 13.83 1.02
N ARG A 5 12.89 14.36 1.55
CA ARG A 5 12.12 13.71 2.62
C ARG A 5 11.67 12.30 2.24
N LYS A 6 11.23 12.10 0.98
CA LYS A 6 10.76 10.79 0.51
C LYS A 6 11.89 9.79 0.28
N ALA A 7 13.02 10.23 -0.26
CA ALA A 7 14.21 9.42 -0.36
C ALA A 7 14.74 9.01 1.03
N ASP A 8 14.74 9.96 1.98
CA ASP A 8 15.11 9.70 3.37
C ASP A 8 14.17 8.69 4.03
N HIS A 9 12.85 8.80 3.82
CA HIS A 9 11.90 7.80 4.35
C HIS A 9 12.23 6.38 3.85
N ILE A 10 12.55 6.22 2.56
CA ILE A 10 12.94 4.92 2.00
C ILE A 10 14.25 4.45 2.65
N ARG A 11 15.29 5.29 2.63
CA ARG A 11 16.62 4.96 3.12
C ARG A 11 16.60 4.59 4.61
N ILE A 12 16.00 5.43 5.45
CA ILE A 12 15.90 5.23 6.90
C ILE A 12 15.21 3.89 7.20
N ASN A 13 14.10 3.57 6.52
CA ASN A 13 13.40 2.30 6.75
C ASN A 13 14.16 1.06 6.22
N LEU A 14 15.10 1.23 5.29
CA LEU A 14 15.92 0.13 4.75
C LEU A 14 17.24 -0.07 5.49
N GLU A 15 17.83 1.01 6.00
CA GLU A 15 19.22 1.03 6.47
C GLU A 15 19.36 1.29 7.96
N GLU A 16 18.35 1.84 8.63
CA GLU A 16 18.42 2.22 10.05
C GLU A 16 17.53 1.32 10.92
N ASP A 17 17.89 1.19 12.20
CA ASP A 17 17.08 0.47 13.19
C ASP A 17 15.94 1.36 13.69
N VAL A 18 14.83 1.31 12.94
CA VAL A 18 13.59 2.05 13.22
C VAL A 18 12.54 1.23 13.96
N ASN A 19 12.86 -0.01 14.33
CA ASN A 19 11.93 -0.85 15.05
C ASN A 19 11.68 -0.28 16.46
N PHE A 20 10.45 -0.42 16.94
CA PHE A 20 10.14 -0.06 18.31
C PHE A 20 10.95 -0.93 19.28
N ARG A 21 11.74 -0.28 20.15
CA ARG A 21 12.61 -0.98 21.10
C ARG A 21 11.86 -1.61 22.28
N ALA A 22 10.77 -1.00 22.71
CA ALA A 22 10.02 -1.40 23.90
C ALA A 22 8.56 -1.79 23.60
N LEU A 23 8.01 -1.37 22.46
CA LEU A 23 6.64 -1.64 22.07
C LEU A 23 6.62 -2.75 21.02
N THR A 24 5.84 -3.78 21.26
CA THR A 24 5.62 -4.91 20.34
C THR A 24 4.25 -4.79 19.66
N THR A 25 3.95 -5.71 18.75
CA THR A 25 2.65 -5.76 18.05
C THR A 25 1.51 -6.26 18.93
N GLY A 26 1.83 -6.88 20.07
CA GLY A 26 0.87 -7.58 20.93
C GLY A 26 0.50 -8.98 20.42
N LEU A 27 0.92 -9.36 19.20
CA LEU A 27 0.66 -10.67 18.60
C LEU A 27 1.29 -11.82 19.40
N GLU A 28 2.35 -11.55 20.16
CA GLU A 28 2.97 -12.52 21.06
C GLU A 28 2.05 -13.04 22.17
N ASN A 29 0.94 -12.34 22.45
CA ASN A 29 -0.06 -12.76 23.42
C ASN A 29 -1.10 -13.74 22.84
N TYR A 30 -1.03 -14.02 21.54
CA TYR A 30 -2.00 -14.87 20.83
C TYR A 30 -1.32 -16.13 20.32
N HIS A 31 -1.95 -17.27 20.59
CA HIS A 31 -1.50 -18.57 20.11
C HIS A 31 -2.67 -19.31 19.48
N PHE A 32 -2.45 -19.85 18.28
CA PHE A 32 -3.41 -20.77 17.68
C PHE A 32 -3.29 -22.13 18.38
N LEU A 33 -4.43 -22.72 18.75
CA LEU A 33 -4.45 -24.08 19.28
C LEU A 33 -4.07 -25.05 18.15
N HIS A 34 -2.96 -25.75 18.33
CA HIS A 34 -2.48 -26.71 17.35
C HIS A 34 -3.42 -27.92 17.27
N GLN A 35 -3.85 -28.27 16.06
CA GLN A 35 -4.52 -29.53 15.78
C GLN A 35 -3.51 -30.51 15.17
N ALA A 36 -3.12 -31.53 15.94
CA ALA A 36 -2.09 -32.50 15.55
C ALA A 36 -2.56 -33.50 14.49
N LEU A 37 -3.86 -33.76 14.44
CA LEU A 37 -4.50 -34.65 13.47
C LEU A 37 -5.62 -33.89 12.75
N PRO A 38 -5.28 -32.95 11.84
CA PRO A 38 -6.31 -32.27 11.07
C PRO A 38 -6.96 -33.25 10.10
N GLU A 39 -8.28 -33.35 10.14
CA GLU A 39 -9.08 -34.09 9.16
C GLU A 39 -9.26 -33.28 7.86
N LEU A 40 -8.17 -32.66 7.39
CA LEU A 40 -8.15 -31.74 6.25
C LEU A 40 -6.98 -32.08 5.33
N ASN A 41 -7.24 -32.09 4.03
CA ASN A 41 -6.21 -32.20 3.02
C ASN A 41 -5.56 -30.83 2.78
N TRP A 42 -4.23 -30.77 2.78
CA TRP A 42 -3.49 -29.53 2.48
C TRP A 42 -3.87 -28.92 1.13
N ALA A 43 -4.14 -29.76 0.12
CA ALA A 43 -4.52 -29.30 -1.22
C ALA A 43 -5.92 -28.66 -1.27
N GLU A 44 -6.74 -28.82 -0.23
CA GLU A 44 -8.09 -28.24 -0.13
C GLU A 44 -8.09 -26.90 0.62
N VAL A 45 -6.95 -26.46 1.15
CA VAL A 45 -6.83 -25.15 1.81
C VAL A 45 -6.87 -24.06 0.74
N ASP A 46 -7.97 -23.30 0.72
CA ASP A 46 -8.13 -22.13 -0.13
C ASP A 46 -8.05 -20.84 0.70
N PRO A 47 -6.95 -20.06 0.60
CA PRO A 47 -6.84 -18.77 1.26
C PRO A 47 -7.51 -17.63 0.47
N SER A 48 -8.17 -17.92 -0.66
CA SER A 48 -8.77 -16.90 -1.49
C SER A 48 -9.93 -16.19 -0.78
N ILE A 49 -10.08 -14.90 -1.05
CA ILE A 49 -11.16 -14.07 -0.52
C ILE A 49 -11.70 -13.14 -1.60
N THR A 50 -12.94 -12.66 -1.43
CA THR A 50 -13.47 -11.54 -2.24
C THR A 50 -13.24 -10.23 -1.49
N PHE A 51 -12.58 -9.27 -2.15
CA PHE A 51 -12.32 -7.94 -1.61
C PHE A 51 -12.58 -6.88 -2.68
N LEU A 52 -13.41 -5.87 -2.37
CA LEU A 52 -13.82 -4.80 -3.30
C LEU A 52 -14.35 -5.31 -4.66
N GLY A 53 -15.07 -6.44 -4.64
CA GLY A 53 -15.64 -7.05 -5.85
C GLY A 53 -14.66 -7.85 -6.72
N LYS A 54 -13.40 -8.00 -6.28
CA LYS A 54 -12.38 -8.83 -6.95
C LYS A 54 -11.94 -9.98 -6.04
N THR A 55 -11.43 -11.06 -6.64
CA THR A 55 -10.87 -12.20 -5.90
C THR A 55 -9.39 -11.96 -5.64
N LEU A 56 -8.97 -12.05 -4.37
CA LEU A 56 -7.57 -12.18 -3.98
C LEU A 56 -7.25 -13.65 -3.74
N GLN A 57 -6.02 -14.06 -4.08
CA GLN A 57 -5.52 -15.42 -3.85
C GLN A 57 -5.07 -15.65 -2.41
N ALA A 58 -4.92 -14.58 -1.63
CA ALA A 58 -4.64 -14.64 -0.20
C ALA A 58 -5.21 -13.38 0.49
N PRO A 59 -5.52 -13.43 1.80
CA PRO A 59 -6.06 -12.30 2.54
C PRO A 59 -4.94 -11.33 2.96
N LEU A 60 -4.13 -10.89 1.99
CA LEU A 60 -2.94 -10.07 2.19
C LEU A 60 -2.96 -8.83 1.28
N LEU A 61 -2.30 -7.78 1.77
CA LEU A 61 -2.19 -6.48 1.13
C LEU A 61 -0.76 -5.96 1.33
N ILE A 62 -0.13 -5.47 0.26
CA ILE A 62 1.05 -4.61 0.37
C ILE A 62 0.57 -3.20 0.72
N SER A 63 0.87 -2.74 1.93
CA SER A 63 0.39 -1.43 2.42
C SER A 63 1.08 -0.25 1.73
N SER A 64 0.49 0.94 1.87
CA SER A 64 0.96 2.19 1.29
C SER A 64 2.34 2.59 1.81
N MET A 65 3.31 2.76 0.91
CA MET A 65 4.70 3.11 1.28
C MET A 65 5.22 4.35 0.55
N THR A 66 5.34 4.31 -0.78
CA THR A 66 6.16 5.30 -1.51
C THR A 66 5.59 5.73 -2.87
N GLY A 67 6.27 6.71 -3.49
CA GLY A 67 6.00 7.31 -4.80
C GLY A 67 6.47 8.77 -4.82
N GLY A 68 6.77 9.35 -5.98
CA GLY A 68 7.22 10.75 -6.12
C GLY A 68 8.73 10.95 -6.31
N THR A 69 9.51 9.89 -6.52
CA THR A 69 10.91 9.90 -6.97
C THR A 69 11.13 8.73 -7.94
N GLU A 70 12.23 8.71 -8.71
CA GLU A 70 12.51 7.59 -9.64
C GLU A 70 12.75 6.27 -8.91
N GLN A 71 13.50 6.30 -7.80
CA GLN A 71 13.70 5.11 -6.95
C GLN A 71 12.36 4.58 -6.43
N ALA A 72 11.47 5.47 -5.97
CA ALA A 72 10.14 5.08 -5.52
C ALA A 72 9.29 4.49 -6.66
N ALA A 73 9.42 5.03 -7.88
CA ALA A 73 8.75 4.49 -9.06
C ALA A 73 9.19 3.06 -9.35
N GLN A 74 10.50 2.76 -9.26
CA GLN A 74 11.02 1.42 -9.45
C GLN A 74 10.51 0.43 -8.38
N ILE A 75 10.48 0.86 -7.12
CA ILE A 75 9.91 0.08 -6.01
C ILE A 75 8.44 -0.22 -6.27
N ASN A 76 7.65 0.80 -6.60
CA ASN A 76 6.22 0.65 -6.89
C ASN A 76 5.97 -0.32 -8.06
N ARG A 77 6.71 -0.21 -9.16
CA ARG A 77 6.60 -1.13 -10.31
C ARG A 77 6.91 -2.58 -9.92
N THR A 78 7.93 -2.78 -9.09
CA THR A 78 8.34 -4.12 -8.63
C THR A 78 7.30 -4.74 -7.72
N LEU A 79 6.81 -3.98 -6.74
CA LEU A 79 5.78 -4.43 -5.82
C LEU A 79 4.46 -4.72 -6.55
N ALA A 80 4.09 -3.90 -7.53
CA ALA A 80 2.88 -4.10 -8.32
C ALA A 80 2.96 -5.39 -9.15
N ALA A 81 4.08 -5.65 -9.81
CA ALA A 81 4.29 -6.90 -10.53
C ALA A 81 4.26 -8.13 -9.60
N ALA A 82 4.80 -8.00 -8.39
CA ALA A 82 4.74 -9.06 -7.39
C ALA A 82 3.32 -9.28 -6.86
N ALA A 83 2.57 -8.19 -6.61
CA ALA A 83 1.17 -8.25 -6.17
C ALA A 83 0.29 -8.95 -7.21
N GLU A 84 0.49 -8.61 -8.49
CA GLU A 84 -0.19 -9.25 -9.63
C GLU A 84 0.14 -10.74 -9.71
N ALA A 85 1.43 -11.09 -9.69
CA ALA A 85 1.86 -12.48 -9.77
C ALA A 85 1.37 -13.34 -8.60
N ARG A 86 1.09 -12.72 -7.44
CA ARG A 86 0.59 -13.40 -6.24
C ARG A 86 -0.91 -13.24 -6.02
N GLY A 87 -1.60 -12.44 -6.84
CA GLY A 87 -3.01 -12.14 -6.69
C GLY A 87 -3.38 -11.51 -5.34
N ILE A 88 -2.54 -10.62 -4.80
CA ILE A 88 -2.78 -9.90 -3.54
C ILE A 88 -2.99 -8.40 -3.82
N ALA A 89 -3.62 -7.68 -2.89
CA ALA A 89 -3.85 -6.25 -3.07
C ALA A 89 -2.58 -5.41 -2.86
N MET A 90 -2.56 -4.18 -3.39
CA MET A 90 -1.48 -3.22 -3.15
C MET A 90 -1.99 -1.78 -3.02
N GLY A 91 -1.51 -1.06 -2.01
CA GLY A 91 -1.66 0.39 -1.90
C GLY A 91 -0.41 1.14 -2.37
N VAL A 92 -0.59 2.25 -3.06
CA VAL A 92 0.52 3.18 -3.35
C VAL A 92 0.74 4.14 -2.18
N GLY A 93 1.90 4.80 -2.13
CA GLY A 93 2.13 5.88 -1.16
C GLY A 93 1.29 7.13 -1.44
N SER A 94 1.33 8.11 -0.53
CA SER A 94 0.56 9.35 -0.66
C SER A 94 0.81 10.06 -1.99
N GLN A 95 -0.27 10.22 -2.76
CA GLN A 95 -0.30 10.82 -4.09
C GLN A 95 -0.36 12.35 -4.04
N ARG A 96 -0.37 12.97 -2.85
CA ARG A 96 -0.37 14.43 -2.68
C ARG A 96 0.65 15.13 -3.61
N PRO A 97 1.93 14.71 -3.68
CA PRO A 97 2.88 15.40 -4.54
C PRO A 97 2.57 15.29 -6.04
N ALA A 98 1.94 14.20 -6.48
CA ALA A 98 1.52 14.07 -7.88
C ALA A 98 0.25 14.86 -8.22
N LEU A 99 -0.55 15.22 -7.20
CA LEU A 99 -1.68 16.14 -7.36
C LEU A 99 -1.23 17.60 -7.40
N GLU A 100 -0.16 17.94 -6.66
CA GLU A 100 0.49 19.27 -6.66
C GLU A 100 1.38 19.47 -7.91
N ASP A 101 2.11 18.43 -8.32
CA ASP A 101 2.97 18.40 -9.50
C ASP A 101 2.71 17.16 -10.36
N SER A 102 2.04 17.38 -11.50
CA SER A 102 1.66 16.32 -12.43
C SER A 102 2.84 15.56 -13.04
N SER A 103 4.06 16.12 -13.05
CA SER A 103 5.26 15.44 -13.56
C SER A 103 5.59 14.17 -12.75
N LEU A 104 5.20 14.15 -11.47
CA LEU A 104 5.45 13.02 -10.56
C LEU A 104 4.44 11.88 -10.71
N ALA A 105 3.35 12.06 -11.46
CA ALA A 105 2.29 11.05 -11.61
C ALA A 105 2.81 9.71 -12.16
N ALA A 106 3.82 9.75 -13.04
CA ALA A 106 4.43 8.56 -13.61
C ALA A 106 5.00 7.60 -12.54
N SER A 107 5.42 8.12 -11.38
CA SER A 107 5.97 7.30 -10.30
C SER A 107 4.92 6.48 -9.52
N PHE A 108 3.63 6.76 -9.71
CA PHE A 108 2.51 6.05 -9.09
C PHE A 108 1.78 5.14 -10.07
N LYS A 109 1.89 5.40 -11.38
CA LYS A 109 1.21 4.65 -12.44
C LYS A 109 1.78 3.24 -12.60
N VAL A 110 1.23 2.29 -11.84
CA VAL A 110 1.64 0.88 -11.84
C VAL A 110 0.64 -0.08 -12.49
N ARG A 111 -0.50 0.42 -12.99
CA ARG A 111 -1.57 -0.41 -13.54
C ARG A 111 -1.10 -1.32 -14.69
N ALA A 112 -0.13 -0.88 -15.48
CA ALA A 112 0.47 -1.70 -16.55
C ALA A 112 1.20 -2.95 -16.02
N GLN A 113 1.76 -2.89 -14.80
CA GLN A 113 2.41 -4.04 -14.14
C GLN A 113 1.41 -4.90 -13.36
N ALA A 114 0.27 -4.33 -12.99
CA ALA A 114 -0.75 -4.98 -12.16
C ALA A 114 -2.16 -4.76 -12.74
N PRO A 115 -2.47 -5.33 -13.91
CA PRO A 115 -3.72 -5.06 -14.63
C PRO A 115 -4.97 -5.54 -13.89
N THR A 116 -4.87 -6.61 -13.08
CA THR A 116 -6.04 -7.18 -12.39
C THR A 116 -6.06 -6.91 -10.90
N THR A 117 -4.88 -6.75 -10.29
CA THR A 117 -4.68 -6.48 -8.86
C THR A 117 -5.60 -5.38 -8.34
N VAL A 118 -6.13 -5.58 -7.13
CA VAL A 118 -6.78 -4.51 -6.37
C VAL A 118 -5.74 -3.45 -6.03
N LEU A 119 -5.83 -2.26 -6.64
CA LEU A 119 -4.97 -1.12 -6.29
C LEU A 119 -5.71 -0.13 -5.40
N LEU A 120 -5.02 0.37 -4.38
CA LEU A 120 -5.55 1.36 -3.46
C LEU A 120 -4.78 2.68 -3.63
N ALA A 121 -5.50 3.73 -4.02
CA ALA A 121 -5.00 5.10 -4.01
C ALA A 121 -4.76 5.56 -2.56
N ASN A 122 -3.95 6.59 -2.36
CA ASN A 122 -3.64 7.06 -1.02
C ASN A 122 -3.52 8.58 -0.93
N LEU A 123 -4.22 9.16 0.05
CA LEU A 123 -4.15 10.57 0.40
C LEU A 123 -4.16 10.75 1.92
N GLY A 124 -3.53 11.80 2.43
CA GLY A 124 -3.61 12.14 3.86
C GLY A 124 -4.96 12.76 4.20
N ALA A 125 -5.63 12.25 5.23
CA ALA A 125 -6.93 12.78 5.66
C ALA A 125 -6.86 14.28 6.01
N VAL A 126 -5.73 14.72 6.55
CA VAL A 126 -5.48 16.13 6.91
C VAL A 126 -5.59 17.08 5.72
N GLN A 127 -5.39 16.62 4.47
CA GLN A 127 -5.49 17.47 3.28
C GLN A 127 -6.90 18.02 3.06
N LEU A 128 -7.92 17.32 3.55
CA LEU A 128 -9.31 17.78 3.48
C LEU A 128 -9.53 19.07 4.29
N ASN A 129 -8.68 19.34 5.27
CA ASN A 129 -8.69 20.61 6.01
C ASN A 129 -7.99 21.75 5.25
N TYR A 130 -7.20 21.43 4.22
CA TYR A 130 -6.40 22.37 3.43
C TYR A 130 -6.95 22.58 2.01
N GLY A 131 -8.26 22.38 1.83
CA GLY A 131 -8.95 22.68 0.58
C GLY A 131 -8.99 21.53 -0.43
N TYR A 132 -8.47 20.34 -0.09
CA TYR A 132 -8.75 19.15 -0.90
C TYR A 132 -10.22 18.76 -0.74
N GLY A 133 -10.81 18.26 -1.81
CA GLY A 133 -12.20 17.85 -1.85
C GLY A 133 -12.41 16.69 -2.82
N LEU A 134 -13.66 16.44 -3.20
CA LEU A 134 -14.04 15.30 -4.04
C LEU A 134 -13.20 15.18 -5.32
N ASP A 135 -12.98 16.28 -6.03
CA ASP A 135 -12.17 16.30 -7.26
C ASP A 135 -10.76 15.74 -7.04
N HIS A 136 -10.10 16.14 -5.95
CA HIS A 136 -8.74 15.68 -5.63
C HIS A 136 -8.72 14.18 -5.31
N CYS A 137 -9.74 13.69 -4.61
CA CYS A 137 -9.90 12.28 -4.31
C CYS A 137 -10.13 11.45 -5.58
N CYS A 138 -11.02 11.92 -6.47
CA CYS A 138 -11.26 11.29 -7.78
C CYS A 138 -9.97 11.25 -8.61
N ARG A 139 -9.25 12.37 -8.71
CA ARG A 139 -7.97 12.44 -9.44
C ARG A 139 -6.92 11.47 -8.87
N ALA A 140 -6.87 11.27 -7.56
CA ALA A 140 -5.98 10.28 -6.95
C ALA A 140 -6.35 8.85 -7.37
N VAL A 141 -7.64 8.51 -7.34
CA VAL A 141 -8.15 7.21 -7.80
C VAL A 141 -7.86 7.01 -9.28
N ASP A 142 -8.24 7.97 -10.13
CA ASP A 142 -8.11 7.89 -11.59
C ASP A 142 -6.64 7.81 -12.03
N MET A 143 -5.72 8.45 -11.30
CA MET A 143 -4.29 8.46 -11.62
C MET A 143 -3.70 7.06 -11.77
N ILE A 144 -4.17 6.09 -10.99
CA ILE A 144 -3.68 4.71 -11.00
C ILE A 144 -4.77 3.70 -11.35
N GLU A 145 -5.95 4.19 -11.78
CA GLU A 145 -7.15 3.38 -12.01
C GLU A 145 -7.48 2.53 -10.77
N ALA A 146 -7.47 3.16 -9.59
CA ALA A 146 -7.59 2.47 -8.31
C ALA A 146 -9.00 1.89 -8.08
N ASP A 147 -9.05 0.82 -7.29
CA ASP A 147 -10.29 0.18 -6.87
C ASP A 147 -10.89 0.82 -5.60
N ALA A 148 -10.05 1.48 -4.80
CA ALA A 148 -10.48 2.29 -3.66
C ALA A 148 -9.43 3.34 -3.27
N LEU A 149 -9.80 4.22 -2.32
CA LEU A 149 -8.95 5.27 -1.77
C LEU A 149 -8.73 5.05 -0.27
N ILE A 150 -7.46 5.07 0.15
CA ILE A 150 -7.03 5.11 1.54
C ILE A 150 -6.88 6.57 1.97
N LEU A 151 -7.51 6.94 3.09
CA LEU A 151 -7.24 8.17 3.82
C LEU A 151 -6.39 7.84 5.05
N HIS A 152 -5.10 8.17 5.01
CA HIS A 152 -4.20 7.87 6.13
C HIS A 152 -4.25 8.95 7.21
N PHE A 153 -4.03 8.53 8.45
CA PHE A 153 -3.84 9.38 9.62
C PHE A 153 -2.42 9.18 10.13
N ASN A 154 -1.66 10.27 10.23
CA ASN A 154 -0.26 10.24 10.64
C ASN A 154 0.05 11.34 11.67
N VAL A 155 -0.89 11.64 12.57
CA VAL A 155 -0.81 12.76 13.53
C VAL A 155 0.44 12.71 14.42
N LEU A 156 0.94 11.52 14.77
CA LEU A 156 2.17 11.38 15.56
C LEU A 156 3.46 11.58 14.73
N GLN A 157 3.38 11.51 13.40
CA GLN A 157 4.53 11.63 12.50
C GLN A 157 4.76 13.07 12.04
N GLU A 158 3.69 13.87 11.89
CA GLU A 158 3.75 15.30 11.54
C GLU A 158 4.28 16.15 12.71
#